data_AF-A0A135VEL9-F1
#
_entry.id   AF-A0A135VEL9-F1
#
_cell.length_a   1.000
_cell.length_b   1.000
_cell.length_c   1.000
_cell.angle_alpha   90.00
_cell.angle_beta   90.00
_cell.angle_gamma   90.00
#
_symmetry.space_group_name_H-M   'P 1'
#
loop_
_entity.id
_entity.type
_entity.pdbx_description
1 polymer ?
#
loop_
_entity_poly.entity_id
_entity_poly.type
_entity_poly.pdbx_seq_one_letter_code
_entity_poly.pdbx_strand_id
1 'polypeptide(L)'
;MGLFDSWRRKKKRAPTTDTRFRERPQVKSGMQTDVDVTEAEPETVSSLLEKYDELVQRREALSFERENLTRKLEDGEIEATEFRKELMARIQEAAQVSENLRSTTARLAQLGYRGALH
;
A
#
# COMPACT_ATOMS: atom_id res chain seq x y z
N MET A 1 -16.62 43.99 -36.74
CA MET A 1 -16.38 42.54 -36.64
C MET A 1 -16.14 42.19 -35.19
N GLY A 2 -17.09 41.53 -34.53
CA GLY A 2 -16.97 41.10 -33.12
C GLY A 2 -16.72 39.60 -33.04
N LEU A 3 -15.51 39.20 -32.63
CA LEU A 3 -15.03 37.81 -32.58
C LEU A 3 -15.45 37.02 -31.32
N PHE A 4 -16.27 37.61 -30.45
CA PHE A 4 -16.64 37.02 -29.15
C PHE A 4 -18.09 36.52 -29.04
N ASP A 5 -18.83 36.45 -30.15
CA ASP A 5 -20.25 36.05 -30.14
C ASP A 5 -20.50 34.57 -30.51
N SER A 6 -19.42 33.79 -30.70
CA SER A 6 -19.50 32.39 -31.18
C SER A 6 -19.69 31.34 -30.10
N TRP A 7 -19.56 31.69 -28.82
CA TRP A 7 -19.64 30.71 -27.71
C TRP A 7 -21.04 30.57 -27.09
N ARG A 8 -22.00 31.44 -27.45
CA ARG A 8 -23.33 31.49 -26.79
C ARG A 8 -24.50 30.95 -27.61
N ARG A 9 -24.28 30.29 -28.76
CA ARG A 9 -25.38 29.69 -29.54
C ARG A 9 -25.01 28.36 -30.22
N LYS A 10 -25.46 27.25 -29.61
CA LYS A 10 -26.19 26.12 -30.26
C LYS A 10 -26.45 25.04 -29.19
N LYS A 11 -27.62 25.05 -28.55
CA LYS A 11 -28.87 24.33 -28.90
C LYS A 11 -28.77 22.80 -28.77
N LYS A 12 -29.47 22.33 -27.73
CA LYS A 12 -29.93 20.97 -27.41
C LYS A 12 -30.31 20.12 -28.64
N ARG A 13 -29.89 18.84 -28.64
CA ARG A 13 -30.66 17.68 -29.10
C ARG A 13 -30.24 16.42 -28.32
N ALA A 14 -31.17 15.83 -27.57
CA ALA A 14 -31.29 14.38 -27.36
C ALA A 14 -32.47 13.90 -28.24
N PRO A 15 -32.78 12.60 -28.44
CA PRO A 15 -32.18 11.33 -27.99
C PRO A 15 -31.76 10.45 -29.22
N THR A 16 -31.16 9.25 -29.09
CA THR A 16 -31.86 7.94 -29.11
C THR A 16 -30.81 6.82 -29.23
N THR A 17 -30.97 5.78 -28.41
CA THR A 17 -30.43 4.40 -28.40
C THR A 17 -29.36 3.98 -29.42
N ASP A 18 -28.21 3.48 -28.92
CA ASP A 18 -27.69 2.20 -29.40
C ASP A 18 -26.97 1.48 -28.24
N THR A 19 -27.64 0.46 -27.71
CA THR A 19 -27.11 -0.50 -26.74
C THR A 19 -26.08 -1.36 -27.44
N ARG A 20 -24.80 -1.00 -27.31
CA ARG A 20 -23.71 -1.97 -27.53
C ARG A 20 -23.00 -2.19 -26.21
N PHE A 21 -23.53 -3.17 -25.48
CA PHE A 21 -22.82 -3.88 -24.42
C PHE A 21 -21.48 -4.34 -24.99
N ARG A 22 -20.43 -3.57 -24.74
CA ARG A 22 -19.07 -4.01 -24.98
C ARG A 22 -18.71 -4.87 -23.78
N GLU A 23 -19.00 -6.16 -23.88
CA GLU A 23 -18.48 -7.16 -22.95
C GLU A 23 -16.96 -7.00 -22.92
N ARG A 24 -16.46 -6.51 -21.77
CA ARG A 24 -15.03 -6.50 -21.51
C ARG A 24 -14.63 -7.96 -21.39
N PRO A 25 -13.61 -8.44 -22.11
CA PRO A 25 -13.12 -9.80 -21.89
C PRO A 25 -12.68 -9.88 -20.43
N GLN A 26 -13.37 -10.72 -19.66
CA GLN A 26 -12.93 -11.11 -18.33
C GLN A 26 -11.57 -11.80 -18.52
N VAL A 27 -10.51 -11.07 -18.20
CA VAL A 27 -9.19 -11.65 -18.02
C VAL A 27 -9.33 -12.58 -16.84
N LYS A 28 -9.46 -13.88 -17.12
CA LYS A 28 -9.21 -14.93 -16.14
C LYS A 28 -7.73 -14.84 -15.78
N SER A 29 -7.36 -13.94 -14.87
CA SER A 29 -6.11 -14.12 -14.14
C SER A 29 -6.35 -15.30 -13.22
N GLY A 30 -5.97 -16.48 -13.70
CA GLY A 30 -5.55 -17.55 -12.81
C GLY A 30 -4.30 -17.06 -12.08
N MET A 31 -4.49 -16.20 -11.07
CA MET A 31 -3.57 -16.21 -9.94
C MET A 31 -3.94 -17.47 -9.18
N GLN A 32 -3.34 -18.58 -9.61
CA GLN A 32 -2.95 -19.60 -8.65
C GLN A 32 -2.05 -18.87 -7.67
N THR A 33 -2.64 -18.35 -6.60
CA THR A 33 -1.92 -18.23 -5.36
C THR A 33 -1.59 -19.67 -4.99
N ASP A 34 -0.42 -20.13 -5.44
CA ASP A 34 0.34 -21.11 -4.70
C ASP A 34 0.64 -20.45 -3.35
N VAL A 35 -0.37 -20.47 -2.49
CA VAL A 35 -0.17 -20.41 -1.06
C VAL A 35 0.55 -21.71 -0.79
N ASP A 36 1.88 -21.64 -0.83
CA ASP A 36 2.73 -22.57 -0.11
C ASP A 36 2.19 -22.58 1.32
N VAL A 37 1.29 -23.52 1.57
CA VAL A 37 0.95 -23.99 2.92
C VAL A 37 2.19 -24.77 3.36
N THR A 38 3.26 -24.02 3.58
CA THR A 38 4.29 -24.45 4.51
C THR A 38 3.55 -24.73 5.80
N GLU A 39 3.73 -25.94 6.32
CA GLU A 39 3.19 -26.40 7.59
C GLU A 39 3.60 -25.43 8.68
N ALA A 40 2.85 -24.34 8.83
CA ALA A 40 3.02 -23.39 9.90
C ALA A 40 2.51 -24.07 11.15
N GLU A 41 3.39 -24.21 12.14
CA GLU A 41 2.99 -24.51 13.50
C GLU A 41 1.76 -23.67 13.86
N PRO A 42 0.78 -24.22 14.61
CA PRO A 42 -0.45 -23.50 14.90
C PRO A 42 -0.09 -22.14 15.52
N GLU A 43 -0.39 -21.07 14.78
CA GLU A 43 -0.07 -19.71 15.21
C GLU A 43 -0.79 -19.44 16.54
N THR A 44 -0.01 -19.43 17.61
CA THR A 44 -0.53 -19.16 18.95
C THR A 44 -0.70 -17.65 19.12
N VAL A 45 -1.60 -17.25 20.03
CA VAL A 45 -1.77 -15.83 20.37
C VAL A 45 -0.43 -15.22 20.83
N SER A 46 0.38 -15.96 21.59
CA SER A 46 1.71 -15.53 22.04
C SER A 46 2.65 -15.26 20.88
N SER A 47 2.77 -16.16 19.89
CA SER A 47 3.68 -15.95 18.76
C SER A 47 3.23 -14.80 17.86
N LEU A 48 1.92 -14.57 17.74
CA LEU A 48 1.39 -13.42 17.01
C LEU A 48 1.62 -12.09 17.74
N LEU A 49 1.62 -12.09 19.08
CA LEU A 49 1.95 -10.90 19.88
C LEU A 49 3.43 -10.56 19.79
N GLU A 50 4.32 -11.54 19.90
CA GLU A 50 5.76 -11.34 19.70
C GLU A 50 6.05 -10.76 18.32
N LYS A 51 5.45 -11.34 17.28
CA LYS A 51 5.55 -10.83 15.91
C LYS A 51 4.99 -9.42 15.76
N TYR A 52 3.89 -9.09 16.45
CA TYR A 52 3.34 -7.74 16.44
C TYR A 52 4.34 -6.74 17.05
N ASP A 53 4.92 -7.06 18.21
CA ASP A 53 5.89 -6.20 18.89
C ASP A 53 7.15 -6.00 18.04
N GLU A 54 7.67 -7.05 17.42
CA GLU A 54 8.80 -6.97 16.48
C GLU A 54 8.49 -6.03 15.30
N LEU A 55 7.29 -6.12 14.74
CA LEU A 55 6.88 -5.26 13.62
C LEU A 55 6.72 -3.80 14.06
N VAL A 56 6.24 -3.54 15.28
CA VAL A 56 6.17 -2.19 15.85
C VAL A 56 7.58 -1.63 16.03
N GLN A 57 8.49 -2.39 16.64
CA GLN A 57 9.89 -1.98 16.79
C GLN A 57 10.55 -1.72 15.43
N ARG A 58 10.29 -2.56 14.42
CA ARG A 58 10.85 -2.35 13.08
C ARG A 58 10.30 -1.08 12.43
N ARG A 59 9.02 -0.77 12.61
CA ARG A 59 8.42 0.48 12.12
C ARG A 59 9.10 1.70 12.74
N GLU A 60 9.39 1.67 14.04
CA GLU A 60 10.12 2.74 14.72
C GLU A 60 11.55 2.87 14.20
N ALA A 61 12.26 1.74 14.07
CA ALA A 61 13.61 1.71 13.51
C ALA A 61 13.66 2.31 12.10
N LEU A 62 12.67 2.03 11.25
CA LEU A 62 12.57 2.63 9.91
C LEU A 62 12.41 4.16 9.94
N SER A 63 11.76 4.71 10.96
CA SER A 63 11.67 6.16 11.15
C SER A 63 13.04 6.76 11.45
N PHE A 64 13.77 6.16 12.40
CA PHE A 64 15.13 6.57 12.74
C PHE A 64 16.10 6.42 11.57
N GLU A 65 16.01 5.32 10.83
CA GLU A 65 16.83 5.09 9.64
C GLU A 65 16.56 6.16 8.57
N ARG A 66 15.29 6.54 8.35
CA ARG A 66 14.96 7.62 7.40
C ARG A 66 15.56 8.96 7.82
N GLU A 67 15.46 9.32 9.10
CA GLU A 67 16.08 10.54 9.63
C GLU A 67 17.60 10.53 9.45
N ASN A 68 18.23 9.39 9.73
CA ASN A 68 19.66 9.21 9.52
C ASN A 68 20.05 9.33 8.04
N LEU A 69 19.26 8.78 7.12
CA LEU A 69 19.48 8.96 5.69
C LEU A 69 19.42 10.43 5.27
N THR A 70 18.48 11.19 5.82
CA THR A 70 18.39 12.63 5.56
C THR A 70 19.63 13.37 6.09
N ARG A 71 20.08 13.06 7.30
CA ARG A 71 21.31 13.65 7.86
C ARG A 71 22.54 13.34 7.01
N LYS A 72 22.72 12.09 6.60
CA LYS A 72 23.83 11.69 5.72
C LYS A 72 23.84 12.45 4.40
N LEU A 73 22.66 12.75 3.83
CA LEU A 73 22.55 13.57 2.63
C LEU A 73 22.93 15.03 2.91
N GLU A 74 22.48 15.60 4.03
CA GLU A 74 22.80 16.96 4.46
C GLU A 74 24.29 17.15 4.75
N ASP A 75 24.92 16.15 5.37
CA ASP A 75 26.35 16.09 5.67
C ASP A 75 27.20 15.79 4.42
N GLY A 76 26.57 15.42 3.30
CA GLY A 76 27.23 15.07 2.04
C GLY A 76 27.96 13.73 2.07
N GLU A 77 27.65 12.85 3.03
CA GLU A 77 28.22 11.50 3.13
C GLU A 77 27.72 10.56 2.02
N ILE A 78 26.55 10.87 1.43
CA ILE A 78 25.92 10.08 0.36
C ILE A 78 25.47 10.98 -0.78
N GLU A 79 25.45 10.44 -2.00
CA GLU A 79 24.92 11.16 -3.15
C GLU A 79 23.39 11.19 -3.17
N ALA A 80 22.81 12.22 -3.80
CA ALA A 80 21.36 12.35 -3.95
C ALA A 80 20.70 11.19 -4.73
N THR A 81 21.46 10.47 -5.55
CA THR A 81 21.00 9.29 -6.29
C THR A 81 20.90 8.06 -5.38
N GLU A 82 21.90 7.85 -4.53
CA GLU A 82 21.96 6.79 -3.53
C GLU A 82 20.91 7.00 -2.46
N PHE A 83 20.79 8.22 -1.93
CA PHE A 83 19.74 8.60 -0.99
C PHE A 83 18.34 8.24 -1.50
N ARG A 84 18.03 8.54 -2.78
CA ARG A 84 16.71 8.21 -3.35
C ARG A 84 16.47 6.72 -3.42
N LYS A 85 17.49 5.92 -3.76
CA LYS A 85 17.36 4.45 -3.81
C LYS A 85 17.09 3.89 -2.41
N GLU A 86 17.88 4.32 -1.43
CA GLU A 86 17.72 3.86 -0.05
C GLU A 86 16.38 4.32 0.55
N LEU A 87 15.99 5.58 0.33
CA LEU A 87 14.70 6.09 0.76
C LEU A 87 13.54 5.29 0.18
N MET A 88 13.57 4.95 -1.11
CA MET A 88 12.54 4.14 -1.75
C MET A 88 12.49 2.72 -1.16
N ALA A 89 13.64 2.11 -0.90
CA ALA A 89 13.70 0.81 -0.23
C ALA A 89 13.06 0.86 1.16
N ARG A 90 13.36 1.89 1.97
CA ARG A 90 12.75 2.08 3.30
C ARG A 90 11.25 2.33 3.24
N ILE A 91 10.77 3.06 2.23
CA ILE A 91 9.33 3.27 2.02
C ILE A 91 8.62 1.95 1.69
N GLN A 92 9.21 1.14 0.80
CA GLN A 92 8.66 -0.19 0.47
C GLN A 92 8.65 -1.11 1.68
N GLU A 93 9.73 -1.11 2.47
CA GLU A 93 9.81 -1.88 3.69
C GLU A 93 8.76 -1.43 4.73
N ALA A 94 8.58 -0.13 4.91
CA ALA A 94 7.55 0.41 5.81
C ALA A 94 6.13 0.04 5.38
N ALA A 95 5.87 0.00 4.07
CA ALA A 95 4.60 -0.49 3.53
C ALA A 95 4.39 -1.98 3.84
N GLN A 96 5.42 -2.81 3.67
CA GLN A 96 5.36 -4.24 4.00
C GLN A 96 5.14 -4.47 5.49
N VAL A 97 5.86 -3.74 6.36
CA VAL A 97 5.69 -3.81 7.83
C VAL A 97 4.27 -3.40 8.21
N SER A 98 3.73 -2.35 7.61
CA SER A 98 2.35 -1.89 7.87
C SER A 98 1.30 -2.94 7.47
N GLU A 99 1.51 -3.64 6.36
CA GLU A 99 0.63 -4.72 5.93
C GLU A 99 0.74 -5.95 6.83
N ASN A 100 1.95 -6.29 7.26
CA ASN A 100 2.19 -7.34 8.23
C ASN A 100 1.54 -7.03 9.60
N LEU A 101 1.55 -5.77 10.03
CA LEU A 101 0.85 -5.33 11.25
C LEU A 101 -0.66 -5.49 11.11
N ARG A 102 -1.24 -5.15 9.95
CA ARG A 102 -2.68 -5.35 9.70
C ARG A 102 -3.07 -6.81 9.67
N SER A 103 -2.27 -7.67 9.03
CA SER A 103 -2.55 -9.09 8.97
C SER A 103 -2.40 -9.78 10.33
N THR A 104 -1.36 -9.45 11.11
CA THR A 104 -1.17 -9.98 12.48
C THR A 104 -2.28 -9.53 13.42
N THR A 105 -2.67 -8.26 13.40
CA THR A 105 -3.80 -7.75 14.21
C THR A 105 -5.13 -8.39 13.80
N ALA A 106 -5.37 -8.61 12.51
CA ALA A 106 -6.56 -9.34 12.04
C ALA A 106 -6.58 -10.80 12.55
N ARG A 107 -5.43 -11.49 12.52
CA ARG A 107 -5.30 -12.85 13.06
C ARG A 107 -5.50 -12.91 14.57
N LEU A 108 -4.91 -11.98 15.32
CA LEU A 108 -5.16 -11.84 16.76
C LEU A 108 -6.66 -11.64 17.06
N ALA A 109 -7.33 -10.78 16.29
CA ALA A 109 -8.77 -10.57 16.43
C ALA A 109 -9.60 -11.83 16.13
N GLN A 110 -9.21 -12.61 15.11
CA GLN A 110 -9.85 -13.90 14.79
C GLN A 110 -9.71 -14.93 15.91
N LEU A 111 -8.57 -14.93 16.62
CA LEU A 111 -8.34 -15.77 17.80
C LEU A 111 -9.04 -15.23 19.07
N GLY A 112 -9.82 -14.16 18.95
CA GLY A 112 -10.56 -13.57 20.07
C GLY A 112 -9.72 -12.69 20.99
N TYR A 113 -8.47 -12.40 20.62
CA TYR A 113 -7.64 -11.45 21.35
C TYR A 113 -8.19 -10.03 21.11
N ARG A 114 -8.77 -9.44 22.16
CA ARG A 114 -9.31 -8.07 22.18
C ARG A 114 -8.39 -7.07 22.88
N GLY A 115 -7.14 -7.45 23.16
CA GLY A 115 -6.18 -6.61 23.88
C GLY A 115 -6.12 -5.22 23.24
N ALA A 116 -6.25 -4.19 24.07
CA ALA A 116 -6.18 -2.80 23.65
C ALA A 116 -4.79 -2.54 23.04
N LEU A 117 -4.73 -2.57 21.71
CA LEU A 117 -3.58 -2.11 20.93
C LEU A 117 -3.50 -0.60 21.16
N HIS A 118 -2.68 -0.20 22.14
CA HIS A 118 -2.40 1.19 22.47
C HIS A 118 -1.36 1.78 21.52
#